data_AF-A0A950BZC3-F1
#
_entry.id   AF-A0A950BZC3-F1
#
_cell.length_a   1.000
_cell.length_b   1.000
_cell.length_c   1.000
_cell.angle_alpha   90.00
_cell.angle_beta   90.00
_cell.angle_gamma   90.00
#
_symmetry.space_group_name_H-M   'P 1'
#
loop_
_entity.id
_entity.type
_entity.pdbx_description
1 polymer ?
#
loop_
_entity_poly.entity_id
_entity_poly.type
_entity_poly.pdbx_seq_one_letter_code
_entity_poly.pdbx_strand_id
1 'polypeptide(L)' 'MSGTPSRPTSKFEEAAAESRGESLLGEFWEFLKHNKKWWLLPIVITTFLLGVLIFLSQTAAAPFIYTLF' A
#
# COMPACT_ATOMS: atom_id res chain seq x y z
N MET A 1 -29.24 22.61 46.74
CA MET A 1 -28.19 21.56 46.66
C MET A 1 -28.26 20.92 45.28
N SER A 2 -27.37 21.30 44.37
CA SER A 2 -27.12 20.55 43.13
C SER A 2 -25.73 20.92 42.60
N GLY A 3 -24.70 20.52 43.36
CA GLY A 3 -23.33 20.51 42.86
C GLY A 3 -23.15 19.28 41.99
N THR A 4 -23.25 19.42 40.67
CA THR A 4 -22.83 18.39 39.72
C THR A 4 -21.41 18.74 39.25
N PRO A 5 -20.40 17.90 39.52
CA PRO A 5 -19.05 18.14 39.04
C PRO A 5 -18.97 17.85 37.54
N SER A 6 -18.68 18.87 36.75
CA SER A 6 -18.43 18.77 35.31
C SER A 6 -17.17 17.94 35.06
N ARG A 7 -17.33 16.73 34.49
CA ARG A 7 -16.20 15.87 34.10
C ARG A 7 -15.43 16.52 32.95
N PRO A 8 -14.08 16.49 32.95
CA PRO A 8 -13.28 17.06 31.87
C PRO A 8 -13.24 16.09 30.66
N THR A 9 -14.33 16.02 29.90
CA THR A 9 -14.40 15.32 28.61
C THR A 9 -13.99 16.31 27.52
N SER A 10 -12.70 16.50 27.30
CA SER A 10 -12.24 17.39 26.21
C SER A 10 -10.90 17.02 25.59
N LYS A 11 -10.03 16.22 26.23
CA LYS A 11 -8.71 15.88 25.64
C LYS A 11 -8.53 14.40 25.32
N PHE A 12 -9.18 13.52 26.09
CA PHE A 12 -9.05 12.08 25.91
C PHE A 12 -9.92 11.54 24.77
N GLU A 13 -11.06 12.17 24.51
CA GLU A 13 -11.96 11.83 23.40
C GLU A 13 -11.41 12.32 22.05
N GLU A 14 -10.73 13.47 22.03
CA GLU A 14 -9.99 13.97 20.85
C GLU A 14 -8.82 13.04 20.48
N ALA A 15 -8.03 12.59 21.47
CA ALA A 15 -6.90 11.68 21.24
C ALA A 15 -7.34 10.30 20.71
N ALA A 16 -8.52 9.81 21.08
CA ALA A 16 -9.07 8.55 20.57
C ALA A 16 -9.63 8.67 19.14
N ALA A 17 -10.09 9.86 18.75
CA ALA A 17 -10.56 10.14 17.38
C ALA A 17 -9.42 10.35 16.37
N GLU A 18 -8.21 10.67 16.86
CA GLU A 18 -7.00 10.89 16.06
C GLU A 18 -6.36 9.57 15.58
N SER A 19 -6.73 8.44 16.20
CA SER A 19 -6.35 7.10 15.74
C SER A 19 -7.22 6.64 14.56
N ARG A 20 -7.32 7.47 13.51
CA ARG A 20 -7.66 6.94 12.18
C ARG A 20 -6.44 6.15 11.73
N GLY A 21 -6.35 4.92 12.20
CA GLY A 21 -5.26 4.01 11.90
C GLY A 21 -5.00 4.06 10.41
N GLU A 22 -3.81 4.53 10.05
CA GLU A 22 -3.29 4.36 8.71
C GLU A 22 -3.52 2.89 8.36
N SER A 23 -4.22 2.62 7.25
CA SER A 23 -4.50 1.23 6.88
C SER A 23 -3.17 0.45 6.84
N LEU A 24 -3.16 -0.83 7.18
CA LEU A 24 -1.93 -1.65 7.15
C LEU A 24 -1.17 -1.53 5.82
N LEU A 25 -1.89 -1.27 4.72
CA LEU A 25 -1.31 -1.02 3.40
C LEU A 25 -0.63 0.36 3.30
N GLY A 26 -1.18 1.39 3.95
CA GLY A 26 -0.61 2.74 4.05
C GLY A 26 0.68 2.75 4.87
N GLU A 27 0.65 2.18 6.08
CA GLU A 27 1.85 2.04 6.92
C GLU A 27 2.94 1.21 6.22
N PHE A 28 2.55 0.13 5.53
CA PHE A 28 3.47 -0.67 4.73
C PHE A 28 4.05 0.12 3.56
N TRP A 29 3.25 0.91 2.85
CA TRP A 29 3.72 1.78 1.77
C TRP A 29 4.69 2.85 2.28
N GLU A 30 4.41 3.43 3.44
CA GLU A 30 5.28 4.41 4.07
C GLU A 30 6.62 3.79 4.52
N PHE A 31 6.58 2.59 5.11
CA PHE A 31 7.75 1.78 5.45
C PHE A 31 8.57 1.43 4.20
N LEU A 32 7.92 1.02 3.11
CA LEU A 32 8.57 0.75 1.83
C LEU A 32 9.28 2.00 1.29
N LYS A 33 8.62 3.16 1.36
CA LYS A 33 9.14 4.45 0.88
C LYS A 33 10.36 4.92 1.69
N HIS A 34 10.37 4.68 3.00
CA HIS A 34 11.50 5.03 3.88
C HIS A 34 12.77 4.21 3.60
N ASN A 35 12.64 2.97 3.11
CA ASN A 35 13.77 2.05 2.88
C ASN A 35 14.53 2.27 1.54
N LYS A 36 14.38 3.43 0.87
CA LYS A 36 15.06 3.81 -0.40
C LYS A 36 15.31 2.63 -1.35
N LYS A 37 14.23 1.97 -1.76
CA LYS A 37 14.26 0.69 -2.48
C LYS A 37 14.53 0.82 -3.99
N TRP A 38 15.59 1.52 -4.38
CA TRP A 38 16.08 1.51 -5.77
C TRP A 38 16.33 0.08 -6.28
N TRP A 39 16.61 -0.86 -5.36
CA TRP A 39 16.79 -2.28 -5.64
C TRP A 39 15.51 -3.10 -5.82
N LEU A 40 14.36 -2.67 -5.26
CA LEU A 40 13.10 -3.39 -5.51
C LEU A 40 12.40 -2.93 -6.79
N LEU A 41 12.67 -1.71 -7.23
CA LEU A 41 12.17 -1.22 -8.50
C LEU A 41 12.46 -2.20 -9.67
N PRO A 42 13.71 -2.69 -9.89
CA PRO A 42 13.98 -3.64 -10.97
C PRO A 42 13.30 -5.00 -10.77
N ILE A 43 13.15 -5.47 -9.52
CA ILE A 43 12.44 -6.72 -9.22
C ILE A 43 10.96 -6.58 -9.59
N VAL A 44 10.30 -5.54 -9.08
CA VAL A 44 8.87 -5.28 -9.34
C VAL A 44 8.61 -5.08 -10.83
N ILE A 45 9.46 -4.32 -11.52
CA ILE A 45 9.35 -4.11 -12.97
C ILE A 45 9.49 -5.44 -13.72
N THR A 46 10.50 -6.25 -13.40
CA THR A 46 10.71 -7.54 -14.07
C THR A 46 9.54 -8.48 -13.82
N THR A 47 9.04 -8.58 -12.58
CA THR A 47 7.86 -9.39 -12.26
C THR A 47 6.62 -8.91 -12.99
N PHE A 48 6.40 -7.60 -13.07
CA PHE A 48 5.27 -7.02 -13.80
C PHE A 48 5.37 -7.30 -15.30
N LEU A 49 6.53 -7.07 -15.92
CA LEU A 49 6.77 -7.35 -17.34
C LEU A 49 6.58 -8.83 -17.65
N LEU A 50 7.05 -9.74 -16.79
CA LEU A 50 6.81 -11.18 -16.94
C LEU A 50 5.33 -11.51 -16.83
N GLY A 51 4.59 -10.92 -15.89
CA GLY A 51 3.14 -11.11 -15.77
C GLY A 51 2.39 -10.64 -17.01
N VAL A 52 2.74 -9.47 -17.55
CA VAL A 52 2.19 -8.94 -18.81
C VAL A 52 2.53 -9.86 -19.97
N LEU A 53 3.77 -10.35 -20.05
CA LEU A 53 4.21 -11.25 -21.12
C LEU A 53 3.42 -12.58 -21.09
N ILE A 54 3.20 -13.14 -19.89
CA ILE A 54 2.39 -14.35 -19.70
C ILE A 54 0.94 -14.09 -20.10
N PHE A 55 0.39 -12.93 -19.78
CA PHE A 55 -0.97 -12.58 -20.18
C PHE A 55 -1.09 -12.45 -21.72
N LEU A 56 -0.13 -11.79 -22.36
CA LEU A 56 -0.09 -11.63 -23.81
C LEU A 56 0.15 -12.95 -24.56
N SER A 57 0.83 -13.92 -23.94
CA SER A 57 1.06 -15.24 -24.55
C SER A 57 -0.20 -16.07 -24.73
N GLN A 58 -1.29 -15.74 -24.04
CA GLN A 58 -2.59 -16.37 -24.25
C GLN A 58 -3.43 -15.69 -25.35
N THR A 59 -2.90 -14.63 -25.97
CA THR A 59 -3.61 -13.84 -27.00
C THR A 59 -3.07 -14.13 -28.40
N ALA A 60 -3.65 -13.50 -29.42
CA ALA A 60 -3.12 -13.52 -30.80
C ALA A 60 -1.69 -12.94 -30.93
N ALA A 61 -1.15 -12.31 -29.87
CA ALA A 61 0.24 -11.87 -29.81
C ALA A 61 1.24 -13.02 -29.58
N ALA A 62 0.78 -14.23 -29.22
CA ALA A 62 1.65 -15.38 -28.91
C ALA A 62 2.73 -15.69 -29.98
N PRO A 63 2.44 -15.68 -31.29
CA PRO A 63 3.44 -15.98 -32.33
C PRO A 63 4.65 -15.03 -32.31
N PHE A 64 4.46 -13.77 -31.90
CA PHE A 64 5.51 -12.75 -31.82
C PHE A 64 6.35 -12.85 -30.54
N ILE A 65 5.84 -13.52 -29.50
CA ILE A 65 6.59 -13.79 -28.28
C ILE A 65 7.62 -14.90 -28.53
N TYR A 66 7.26 -15.91 -29.32
CA TYR A 66 8.16 -17.01 -29.66
C TYR A 66 9.40 -16.54 -30.45
N THR A 67 9.32 -15.44 -31.20
CA THR A 67 10.46 -14.92 -31.96
C THR A 67 11.51 -14.21 -31.10
N LEU A 68 11.24 -13.96 -29.81
CA LEU A 68 12.21 -13.37 -28.87
C LEU A 68 13.17 -14.42 -28.28
N PHE A 69 12.98 -15.71 -28.57
CA PHE A 69 13.77 -16.85 -28.11
C PHE A 69 14.22 -17.70 -29.30
#